data_AF-A0A433B0X6-F1
#
_entry.id   AF-A0A433B0X6-F1
#
_cell.length_a   1.000
_cell.length_b   1.000
_cell.length_c   1.000
_cell.angle_alpha   90.00
_cell.angle_beta   90.00
_cell.angle_gamma   90.00
#
_symmetry.space_group_name_H-M   'P 1'
#
loop_
_entity.id
_entity.type
_entity.pdbx_description
1 polymer ?
#
loop_
_entity_poly.entity_id
_entity_poly.type
_entity_poly.pdbx_seq_one_letter_code
_entity_poly.pdbx_strand_id
1 'polypeptide(L)'
;MSFALPAVFSQRLAAAGIEIDFNIEEYLSLILSSPDTPFVDVEDVREATEQVLRDAGVNDDAALDQFYDGLDGVEGLGLRAKAVPEIEVNGSEASEDEEDVLACDVKEDMPFWKDGLNKTLLYDAIKRRKKEGRQRQPNIDLWLDLTYDADPRIRDEAIHALCPCQLQKTHETVWQRLMELAEDPDVKIRKAIFHTMCDGSPRAMEEEVIGVIERFRNDKDEVLRRKARRMLEHYRRGGNINIL
;
A
#
# COMPACT_ATOMS: atom_id res chain seq x y z
N MET A 1 -9.46 29.97 24.75
CA MET A 1 -8.18 29.55 24.13
C MET A 1 -8.56 28.54 23.07
N SER A 2 -8.22 28.75 21.80
CA SER A 2 -8.46 27.73 20.77
C SER A 2 -7.31 26.73 20.86
N PHE A 3 -7.65 25.47 21.12
CA PHE A 3 -6.68 24.37 21.12
C PHE A 3 -6.66 23.72 19.74
N ALA A 4 -5.49 23.35 19.25
CA ALA A 4 -5.37 22.60 18.01
C ALA A 4 -5.93 21.17 18.22
N LEU A 5 -6.71 20.68 17.25
CA LEU A 5 -7.34 19.35 17.28
C LEU A 5 -6.37 18.21 17.67
N PRO A 6 -5.12 18.15 17.17
CA PRO A 6 -4.14 17.16 17.61
C PRO A 6 -3.86 17.16 19.11
N ALA A 7 -3.68 18.34 19.72
CA ALA A 7 -3.32 18.46 21.14
C ALA A 7 -4.45 17.99 22.06
N VAL A 8 -5.70 18.29 21.68
CA VAL A 8 -6.89 17.82 22.40
C VAL A 8 -7.04 16.31 22.25
N PHE A 9 -6.79 15.79 21.05
CA PHE A 9 -6.87 14.37 20.75
C PHE A 9 -5.87 13.54 21.59
N SER A 10 -4.59 13.94 21.62
CA SER A 10 -3.56 13.31 22.46
C SER A 10 -3.91 13.33 23.95
N GLN A 11 -4.40 14.48 24.45
CA GLN A 11 -4.79 14.60 25.86
C GLN A 11 -5.95 13.66 26.21
N ARG A 12 -6.88 13.45 25.28
CA ARG A 12 -8.05 12.58 25.48
C ARG A 12 -7.68 11.10 25.40
N LEU A 13 -6.74 10.70 24.54
CA LEU A 13 -6.23 9.33 24.51
C LEU A 13 -5.62 8.94 25.85
N ALA A 14 -4.77 9.82 26.40
CA ALA A 14 -4.19 9.62 27.72
C ALA A 14 -5.26 9.55 28.83
N ALA A 15 -6.32 10.37 28.74
CA ALA A 15 -7.42 10.34 29.71
C ALA A 15 -8.29 9.07 29.63
N ALA A 16 -8.39 8.47 28.44
CA ALA A 16 -9.04 7.18 28.21
C ALA A 16 -8.16 5.97 28.61
N GLY A 17 -6.92 6.21 29.07
CA GLY A 17 -5.96 5.15 29.40
C GLY A 17 -5.43 4.42 28.16
N ILE A 18 -5.56 5.02 26.98
CA ILE A 18 -5.07 4.47 25.72
C ILE A 18 -3.62 4.92 25.55
N GLU A 19 -2.68 4.02 25.82
CA GLU A 19 -1.26 4.24 25.55
C GLU A 19 -0.95 3.89 24.10
N ILE A 20 -0.47 4.87 23.34
CA ILE A 20 0.01 4.69 21.97
C ILE A 20 1.50 5.01 21.87
N ASP A 21 2.18 4.35 20.94
CA ASP A 21 3.57 4.64 20.62
C ASP A 21 3.71 6.08 20.08
N PHE A 22 4.81 6.76 20.43
CA PHE A 22 5.10 8.13 20.00
C PHE A 22 5.01 8.32 18.48
N ASN A 23 5.40 7.32 17.68
CA ASN A 23 5.33 7.38 16.23
C ASN A 23 3.87 7.40 15.73
N ILE A 24 2.95 6.78 16.47
CA ILE A 24 1.51 6.73 16.15
C ILE A 24 0.87 8.07 16.52
N GLU A 25 1.30 8.69 17.62
CA GLU A 25 0.85 10.01 18.04
C GLU A 25 1.23 11.10 17.03
N GLU A 26 2.46 11.05 16.49
CA GLU A 26 2.91 11.97 15.44
C GLU A 26 2.11 11.79 14.15
N TYR A 27 1.81 10.55 13.77
CA TYR A 27 0.99 10.25 12.59
C TYR A 27 -0.46 10.71 12.72
N LEU A 28 -1.09 10.49 13.89
CA LEU A 28 -2.43 11.00 14.19
C LEU A 28 -2.46 12.53 14.18
N SER A 29 -1.42 13.18 14.70
CA SER A 29 -1.28 14.64 14.65
C SER A 29 -1.21 15.17 13.23
N LEU A 30 -0.54 14.46 12.32
CA LEU A 30 -0.47 14.82 10.91
C LEU A 30 -1.83 14.68 10.22
N ILE A 31 -2.55 13.58 10.45
CA ILE A 31 -3.91 13.35 9.92
C ILE A 31 -4.84 14.48 10.37
N LEU A 32 -4.83 14.79 11.67
CA LEU A 32 -5.73 15.78 12.27
C LEU A 32 -5.34 17.23 11.95
N SER A 33 -4.14 17.46 11.42
CA SER A 33 -3.67 18.78 10.96
C SER A 33 -3.76 18.95 9.44
N SER A 34 -4.24 17.94 8.70
CA SER A 34 -4.30 17.99 7.25
C SER A 34 -5.24 19.10 6.78
N PRO A 35 -4.78 20.05 5.92
CA PRO A 35 -5.64 21.08 5.36
C PRO A 35 -6.64 20.52 4.33
N ASP A 36 -6.39 19.31 3.82
CA ASP A 36 -7.15 18.70 2.73
C ASP A 36 -8.44 18.02 3.21
N THR A 37 -8.56 17.75 4.51
CA THR A 37 -9.71 17.05 5.10
C THR A 37 -10.27 17.86 6.26
N PRO A 38 -11.24 18.77 6.02
CA PRO A 38 -11.89 19.48 7.10
C PRO A 38 -12.76 18.51 7.90
N PHE A 39 -12.40 18.26 9.17
CA PHE A 39 -13.23 17.48 10.10
C PHE A 39 -14.41 18.33 10.55
N VAL A 40 -15.62 17.92 10.18
CA VAL A 40 -16.87 18.65 10.47
C VAL A 40 -17.54 18.13 11.72
N ASP A 41 -17.45 16.81 11.96
CA ASP A 41 -17.99 16.16 13.15
C ASP A 41 -17.03 15.10 13.74
N VAL A 42 -17.43 14.51 14.87
CA VAL A 42 -16.66 13.49 15.58
C VAL A 42 -16.55 12.19 14.77
N GLU A 43 -17.52 11.91 13.89
CA GLU A 43 -17.49 10.72 13.04
C GLU A 43 -16.43 10.85 11.95
N ASP A 44 -16.21 12.04 11.39
CA ASP A 44 -15.10 12.29 10.46
C ASP A 44 -13.74 12.01 11.13
N VAL A 45 -13.60 12.43 12.40
CA VAL A 45 -12.40 12.16 13.19
C VAL A 45 -12.26 10.66 13.43
N ARG A 46 -13.35 10.00 13.83
CA ARG A 46 -13.41 8.54 14.05
C ARG A 46 -13.01 7.75 12.82
N GLU A 47 -13.58 8.06 11.66
CA GLU A 47 -13.28 7.38 10.40
C GLU A 47 -11.80 7.52 10.03
N ALA A 48 -11.21 8.69 10.29
CA ALA A 48 -9.81 8.96 9.99
C ALA A 48 -8.84 8.28 10.97
N THR A 49 -9.19 8.17 12.26
CA THR A 49 -8.25 7.73 13.31
C THR A 49 -8.48 6.30 13.81
N GLU A 50 -9.68 5.73 13.69
CA GLU A 50 -10.01 4.44 14.30
C GLU A 50 -9.17 3.29 13.75
N GLN A 51 -8.98 3.20 12.44
CA GLN A 51 -8.16 2.13 11.86
C GLN A 51 -6.70 2.22 12.34
N VAL A 52 -6.17 3.44 12.51
CA VAL A 52 -4.82 3.67 13.00
C VAL A 52 -4.68 3.20 14.45
N LEU A 53 -5.67 3.50 15.31
CA LEU A 53 -5.70 3.05 16.70
C LEU A 53 -5.85 1.53 16.80
N ARG A 54 -6.66 0.91 15.95
CA ARG A 54 -6.79 -0.56 15.89
C ARG A 54 -5.50 -1.23 15.46
N ASP A 55 -4.83 -0.69 14.45
CA ASP A 55 -3.52 -1.18 14.00
C ASP A 55 -2.43 -0.99 15.07
N ALA A 56 -2.59 0.02 15.94
CA ALA A 56 -1.76 0.24 17.13
C ALA A 56 -2.02 -0.77 18.27
N GLY A 57 -3.03 -1.64 18.13
CA GLY A 57 -3.40 -2.63 19.13
C GLY A 57 -4.54 -2.21 20.07
N VAL A 58 -5.14 -1.03 19.86
CA VAL A 58 -6.31 -0.57 20.62
C VAL A 58 -7.56 -1.28 20.09
N ASN A 59 -7.91 -2.40 20.73
CA ASN A 59 -9.03 -3.25 20.31
C ASN A 59 -10.22 -3.23 21.29
N ASP A 60 -10.18 -2.37 22.31
CA ASP A 60 -11.27 -2.21 23.26
C ASP A 60 -12.29 -1.21 22.70
N ASP A 61 -13.37 -1.74 22.13
CA ASP A 61 -14.44 -0.93 21.53
C ASP A 61 -15.09 0.01 22.56
N ALA A 62 -15.21 -0.41 23.83
CA ALA A 62 -15.78 0.43 24.86
C ALA A 62 -14.87 1.62 25.22
N ALA A 63 -13.55 1.41 25.20
CA ALA A 63 -12.57 2.48 25.40
C ALA A 63 -12.55 3.46 24.21
N LEU A 64 -12.68 2.95 22.99
CA LEU A 64 -12.78 3.78 21.78
C LEU A 64 -14.06 4.60 21.76
N ASP A 65 -15.22 3.99 22.07
CA ASP A 65 -16.49 4.72 22.16
C ASP A 65 -16.43 5.81 23.23
N GLN A 66 -15.93 5.49 24.43
CA GLN A 66 -15.74 6.48 25.50
C GLN A 66 -14.80 7.62 25.08
N PHE A 67 -13.76 7.31 24.31
CA PHE A 67 -12.83 8.30 23.78
C PHE A 67 -13.51 9.26 22.79
N TYR A 68 -14.24 8.73 21.80
CA TYR A 68 -14.92 9.55 20.79
C TYR A 68 -16.09 10.33 21.37
N ASP A 69 -16.88 9.73 22.27
CA ASP A 69 -17.95 10.44 23.00
C ASP A 69 -17.38 11.63 23.80
N GLY A 70 -16.14 11.50 24.30
CA GLY A 70 -15.44 12.56 25.02
C GLY A 70 -14.90 13.70 24.15
N LEU A 71 -14.92 13.56 22.82
CA LEU A 71 -14.59 14.61 21.85
C LEU A 71 -15.81 15.45 21.50
N ASP A 72 -17.03 14.92 21.66
CA ASP A 72 -18.25 15.68 21.44
C ASP A 72 -18.37 16.83 22.46
N GLY A 73 -18.74 18.02 21.97
CA GLY A 73 -18.90 19.22 22.79
C GLY A 73 -17.61 19.84 23.36
N VAL A 74 -16.41 19.42 22.93
CA VAL A 74 -15.16 20.11 23.36
C VAL A 74 -15.09 21.51 22.74
N GLU A 75 -15.19 22.53 23.59
CA GLU A 75 -15.11 23.93 23.18
C GLU A 75 -13.81 24.23 22.43
N GLY A 76 -13.94 24.77 21.21
CA GLY A 76 -12.81 25.21 20.39
C GLY A 76 -12.39 24.24 19.27
N LEU A 77 -12.94 23.02 19.20
CA LEU A 77 -12.69 22.09 18.09
C LEU A 77 -13.58 22.34 16.86
N GLY A 78 -14.70 23.06 17.02
CA GLY A 78 -15.61 23.38 15.92
C GLY A 78 -16.39 22.18 15.36
N LEU A 79 -16.23 20.99 15.94
CA LEU A 79 -16.99 19.79 15.58
C LEU A 79 -18.45 19.99 15.94
N ARG A 80 -19.35 19.80 14.96
CA ARG A 80 -20.79 19.92 15.17
C ARG A 80 -21.36 18.54 15.45
N ALA A 81 -22.25 18.43 16.43
CA ALA A 81 -23.06 17.22 16.58
C ALA A 81 -23.85 16.98 15.29
N LYS A 82 -23.79 15.75 14.77
CA LYS A 82 -24.49 15.34 13.55
C LYS A 82 -26.00 15.52 13.77
N ALA A 83 -26.58 16.53 13.14
CA ALA A 83 -28.03 16.70 13.15
C ALA A 83 -28.65 15.51 12.40
N VAL A 84 -29.31 14.61 13.12
CA VAL A 84 -30.03 13.47 12.54
C VAL A 84 -31.15 14.02 11.64
N PRO A 85 -31.13 13.82 10.32
CA PRO A 85 -32.26 14.19 9.48
C PRO A 85 -33.32 13.08 9.58
N GLU A 86 -34.55 13.45 9.95
CA GLU A 86 -35.72 12.61 9.70
C GLU A 86 -35.91 12.46 8.19
N ILE A 87 -35.65 11.27 7.65
CA ILE A 87 -35.83 10.97 6.23
C ILE A 87 -37.25 10.40 6.03
N GLU A 88 -38.16 11.23 5.53
CA GLU A 88 -39.37 10.77 4.85
C GLU A 88 -38.99 10.16 3.50
N VAL A 89 -39.24 8.87 3.34
CA VAL A 89 -39.04 8.14 2.09
C VAL A 89 -40.23 8.42 1.17
N ASN A 90 -40.01 9.20 0.12
CA ASN A 90 -40.88 9.19 -1.06
C ASN A 90 -40.06 8.89 -2.30
N GLY A 91 -40.38 7.75 -2.91
CA GLY A 91 -39.76 7.29 -4.15
C GLY A 91 -40.35 7.97 -5.38
N SER A 92 -39.52 8.13 -6.40
CA SER A 92 -39.97 8.18 -7.80
C SER A 92 -38.83 7.80 -8.74
N GLU A 93 -39.17 6.93 -9.68
CA GLU A 93 -38.39 6.44 -10.81
C GLU A 93 -38.09 7.55 -11.86
N ALA A 94 -36.96 7.41 -12.58
CA ALA A 94 -36.69 7.88 -13.96
C ALA A 94 -35.18 7.63 -14.25
N SER A 95 -34.79 6.65 -15.08
CA SER A 95 -34.69 6.62 -16.56
C SER A 95 -33.35 7.13 -17.12
N GLU A 96 -32.65 6.21 -17.78
CA GLU A 96 -31.89 6.27 -19.05
C GLU A 96 -30.73 7.28 -19.28
N ASP A 97 -29.59 6.67 -19.65
CA ASP A 97 -28.58 7.02 -20.67
C ASP A 97 -27.91 8.41 -20.69
N GLU A 98 -26.57 8.42 -20.56
CA GLU A 98 -25.66 8.97 -21.58
C GLU A 98 -24.17 8.70 -21.24
N GLU A 99 -23.39 8.40 -22.28
CA GLU A 99 -21.93 8.28 -22.30
C GLU A 99 -21.27 9.64 -22.01
N ASP A 100 -20.15 9.69 -21.29
CA ASP A 100 -19.01 10.49 -21.77
C ASP A 100 -17.65 10.12 -21.15
N VAL A 101 -16.65 10.36 -21.97
CA VAL A 101 -15.25 9.96 -21.89
C VAL A 101 -14.48 10.81 -20.87
N LEU A 102 -13.75 10.19 -19.94
CA LEU A 102 -12.70 10.87 -19.18
C LEU A 102 -11.45 9.99 -19.09
N ALA A 103 -10.63 10.13 -20.14
CA ALA A 103 -9.20 9.92 -20.02
C ALA A 103 -8.65 11.01 -19.10
N CYS A 104 -8.36 10.65 -17.85
CA CYS A 104 -7.58 11.50 -16.96
C CYS A 104 -6.10 11.37 -17.31
N ASP A 105 -5.67 12.15 -18.30
CA ASP A 105 -4.30 12.64 -18.42
C ASP A 105 -3.97 13.44 -17.15
N VAL A 106 -3.36 12.80 -16.16
CA VAL A 106 -2.68 13.53 -15.08
C VAL A 106 -1.22 13.67 -15.47
N LYS A 107 -0.92 14.73 -16.23
CA LYS A 107 0.41 15.33 -16.26
C LYS A 107 0.46 16.34 -15.14
N GLU A 108 1.00 15.96 -13.98
CA GLU A 108 1.51 16.95 -13.03
C GLU A 108 2.84 16.45 -12.45
N ASP A 109 3.87 17.23 -12.75
CA ASP A 109 5.21 17.16 -12.19
C ASP A 109 5.15 16.96 -10.66
N MET A 110 5.67 15.85 -10.14
CA MET A 110 5.78 15.62 -8.70
C MET A 110 7.23 15.80 -8.20
N PRO A 111 7.59 16.97 -7.63
CA PRO A 111 8.89 17.20 -7.03
C PRO A 111 8.83 16.92 -5.52
N PHE A 112 8.85 15.65 -5.07
CA PHE A 112 8.68 15.38 -3.62
C PHE A 112 9.45 14.18 -3.03
N TRP A 113 10.54 13.73 -3.66
CA TRP A 113 11.24 12.50 -3.27
C TRP A 113 12.50 12.68 -2.40
N LYS A 114 12.54 13.66 -1.49
CA LYS A 114 13.77 13.93 -0.72
C LYS A 114 13.88 13.34 0.68
N ASP A 115 12.80 12.90 1.35
CA ASP A 115 12.89 12.46 2.75
C ASP A 115 12.31 11.06 3.03
N GLY A 116 12.93 10.36 3.98
CA GLY A 116 12.60 8.97 4.37
C GLY A 116 11.20 8.79 5.00
N LEU A 117 10.56 9.85 5.50
CA LEU A 117 9.18 9.80 6.02
C LEU A 117 8.13 9.60 4.93
N ASN A 118 8.37 10.09 3.70
CA ASN A 118 7.42 9.93 2.59
C ASN A 118 7.33 8.49 2.08
N LYS A 119 8.35 7.67 2.34
CA LYS A 119 8.44 6.31 1.82
C LYS A 119 7.56 5.32 2.59
N THR A 120 7.40 5.52 3.90
CA THR A 120 6.46 4.75 4.72
C THR A 120 5.02 5.09 4.34
N LEU A 121 4.71 6.38 4.15
CA LEU A 121 3.42 6.84 3.65
C LEU A 121 3.12 6.31 2.25
N LEU A 122 4.14 6.25 1.38
CA LEU A 122 4.03 5.62 0.07
C LEU A 122 3.74 4.11 0.18
N TYR A 123 4.46 3.40 1.05
CA TYR A 123 4.24 1.98 1.32
C TYR A 123 2.82 1.71 1.86
N ASP A 124 2.33 2.53 2.79
CA ASP A 124 0.99 2.40 3.35
C ASP A 124 -0.09 2.80 2.33
N ALA A 125 0.13 3.84 1.53
CA ALA A 125 -0.76 4.21 0.42
C ALA A 125 -0.83 3.12 -0.66
N ILE A 126 0.31 2.49 -0.97
CA ILE A 126 0.40 1.33 -1.88
C ILE A 126 -0.42 0.16 -1.32
N LYS A 127 -0.20 -0.19 -0.05
CA LYS A 127 -0.88 -1.30 0.61
C LYS A 127 -2.38 -1.04 0.71
N ARG A 128 -2.78 0.21 0.96
CA ARG A 128 -4.18 0.66 0.98
C ARG A 128 -4.84 0.54 -0.40
N ARG A 129 -4.17 0.99 -1.47
CA ARG A 129 -4.67 0.84 -2.85
C ARG A 129 -4.87 -0.62 -3.27
N LYS A 130 -4.00 -1.52 -2.80
CA LYS A 130 -4.14 -2.98 -3.00
C LYS A 130 -5.36 -3.53 -2.27
N LYS A 131 -5.59 -3.13 -1.01
CA LYS A 131 -6.76 -3.50 -0.20
C LYS A 131 -8.07 -3.01 -0.81
N GLU A 132 -8.05 -1.83 -1.44
CA GLU A 132 -9.23 -1.21 -2.06
C GLU A 132 -9.59 -1.83 -3.43
N GLY A 133 -8.80 -2.76 -3.97
CA GLY A 133 -9.08 -3.43 -5.25
C GLY A 133 -9.05 -2.48 -6.48
N ARG A 134 -8.45 -1.30 -6.34
CA ARG A 134 -8.54 -0.19 -7.32
C ARG A 134 -7.48 -0.21 -8.42
N GLN A 135 -6.48 -1.09 -8.38
CA GLN A 135 -5.48 -1.12 -9.45
C GLN A 135 -5.94 -1.98 -10.62
N ARG A 136 -6.55 -1.34 -11.63
CA ARG A 136 -6.84 -1.99 -12.91
C ARG A 136 -5.57 -2.26 -13.73
N GLN A 137 -4.53 -1.42 -13.62
CA GLN A 137 -3.17 -1.68 -14.13
C GLN A 137 -2.14 -0.91 -13.28
N PRO A 138 -0.95 -1.48 -13.01
CA PRO A 138 0.12 -0.78 -12.30
C PRO A 138 0.64 0.42 -13.12
N ASN A 139 0.94 1.56 -12.49
CA ASN A 139 1.75 2.60 -13.14
C ASN A 139 3.19 2.10 -13.24
N ILE A 140 3.57 1.60 -14.42
CA ILE A 140 4.82 0.87 -14.63
C ILE A 140 6.04 1.72 -14.29
N ASP A 141 6.06 2.99 -14.71
CA ASP A 141 7.21 3.87 -14.51
C ASP A 141 7.45 4.14 -13.02
N LEU A 142 6.37 4.45 -12.28
CA LEU A 142 6.43 4.61 -10.82
C LEU A 142 6.98 3.34 -10.15
N TRP A 143 6.46 2.18 -10.52
CA TRP A 143 6.87 0.93 -9.90
C TRP A 143 8.30 0.54 -10.26
N LEU A 144 8.75 0.82 -11.48
CA LEU A 144 10.14 0.64 -11.88
C LEU A 144 11.07 1.52 -11.05
N ASP A 145 10.73 2.79 -10.83
CA ASP A 145 11.53 3.69 -10.00
C ASP A 145 11.66 3.16 -8.57
N LEU A 146 10.58 2.61 -8.01
CA LEU A 146 10.59 2.03 -6.65
C LEU A 146 11.44 0.77 -6.53
N THR A 147 11.78 0.10 -7.62
CA THR A 147 12.75 -1.01 -7.59
C THR A 147 14.18 -0.54 -7.29
N TYR A 148 14.48 0.75 -7.35
CA TYR A 148 15.79 1.31 -7.00
C TYR A 148 15.86 1.81 -5.56
N ASP A 149 14.78 1.67 -4.79
CA ASP A 149 14.76 2.17 -3.42
C ASP A 149 15.81 1.48 -2.54
N ALA A 150 16.35 2.21 -1.56
CA ALA A 150 17.27 1.67 -0.57
C ALA A 150 16.58 0.66 0.36
N ASP A 151 15.29 0.86 0.68
CA ASP A 151 14.53 -0.04 1.54
C ASP A 151 14.10 -1.30 0.76
N PRO A 152 14.54 -2.51 1.16
CA PRO A 152 14.11 -3.75 0.53
C PRO A 152 12.59 -3.98 0.62
N ARG A 153 11.88 -3.40 1.58
CA ARG A 153 10.41 -3.57 1.68
C ARG A 153 9.69 -2.91 0.50
N ILE A 154 10.18 -1.75 0.07
CA ILE A 154 9.63 -1.00 -1.06
C ILE A 154 9.95 -1.72 -2.37
N ARG A 155 11.18 -2.20 -2.51
CA ARG A 155 11.58 -3.01 -3.67
C ARG A 155 10.72 -4.28 -3.78
N ASP A 156 10.46 -4.96 -2.67
CA ASP A 156 9.65 -6.17 -2.64
C ASP A 156 8.22 -5.90 -3.15
N GLU A 157 7.56 -4.86 -2.64
CA GLU A 157 6.21 -4.52 -3.09
C GLU A 157 6.19 -4.09 -4.57
N ALA A 158 7.21 -3.35 -5.02
CA ALA A 158 7.37 -2.99 -6.42
C ALA A 158 7.51 -4.21 -7.33
N ILE A 159 8.30 -5.22 -6.93
CA ILE A 159 8.43 -6.48 -7.67
C ILE A 159 7.08 -7.19 -7.78
N HIS A 160 6.31 -7.25 -6.69
CA HIS A 160 4.99 -7.90 -6.71
C HIS A 160 4.00 -7.15 -7.61
N ALA A 161 4.03 -5.81 -7.61
CA ALA A 161 3.21 -5.00 -8.51
C ALA A 161 3.60 -5.16 -9.99
N LEU A 162 4.89 -5.39 -10.27
CA LEU A 162 5.44 -5.63 -11.60
C LEU A 162 5.40 -7.12 -12.01
N CYS A 163 4.84 -8.00 -11.19
CA CYS A 163 4.77 -9.42 -11.49
C CYS A 163 3.84 -9.68 -12.70
N PRO A 164 4.13 -10.65 -13.59
CA PRO A 164 3.30 -10.96 -14.76
C PRO A 164 1.83 -11.23 -14.43
N CYS A 165 1.54 -11.82 -13.27
CA CYS A 165 0.17 -12.03 -12.80
C CYS A 165 -0.62 -10.71 -12.59
N GLN A 166 0.07 -9.60 -12.36
CA GLN A 166 -0.52 -8.26 -12.19
C GLN A 166 -0.49 -7.43 -13.48
N LEU A 167 0.61 -7.49 -14.24
CA LEU A 167 0.76 -6.66 -15.44
C LEU A 167 -0.08 -7.14 -16.63
N GLN A 168 -0.34 -8.45 -16.74
CA GLN A 168 -1.09 -9.09 -17.84
C GLN A 168 -0.54 -8.80 -19.27
N LYS A 169 0.59 -8.10 -19.36
CA LYS A 169 1.31 -7.72 -20.58
C LYS A 169 2.81 -7.81 -20.32
N THR A 170 3.56 -8.18 -21.35
CA THR A 170 5.01 -8.24 -21.30
C THR A 170 5.61 -6.86 -21.56
N HIS A 171 6.37 -6.34 -20.59
CA HIS A 171 7.15 -5.12 -20.73
C HIS A 171 8.64 -5.46 -20.62
N GLU A 172 9.40 -5.24 -21.69
CA GLU A 172 10.81 -5.65 -21.75
C GLU A 172 11.68 -4.94 -20.71
N THR A 173 11.46 -3.64 -20.51
CA THR A 173 12.18 -2.85 -19.49
C THR A 173 11.94 -3.37 -18.08
N VAL A 174 10.72 -3.83 -17.79
CA VAL A 174 10.37 -4.45 -16.50
C VAL A 174 11.15 -5.74 -16.31
N TRP A 175 11.15 -6.63 -17.31
CA TRP A 175 11.86 -7.91 -17.23
C TRP A 175 13.37 -7.72 -17.07
N GLN A 176 13.97 -6.83 -17.85
CA GLN A 176 15.39 -6.49 -17.71
C GLN A 176 15.69 -6.05 -16.27
N ARG A 177 14.88 -5.14 -15.71
CA ARG A 177 15.07 -4.67 -14.34
C ARG A 177 14.89 -5.78 -13.31
N LEU A 178 13.88 -6.63 -13.45
CA LEU A 178 13.67 -7.77 -12.54
C LEU A 178 14.84 -8.76 -12.59
N MET A 179 15.45 -8.98 -13.75
CA MET A 179 16.62 -9.84 -13.91
C MET A 179 17.89 -9.26 -13.24
N GLU A 180 18.03 -7.93 -13.18
CA GLU A 180 19.12 -7.27 -12.44
C GLU A 180 18.99 -7.50 -10.93
N LEU A 181 17.77 -7.44 -10.41
CA LEU A 181 17.47 -7.68 -8.99
C LEU A 181 17.72 -9.12 -8.54
N ALA A 182 18.05 -10.04 -9.45
CA ALA A 182 18.50 -11.38 -9.09
C ALA A 182 19.77 -11.38 -8.22
N GLU A 183 20.55 -10.29 -8.26
CA GLU A 183 21.76 -10.12 -7.47
C GLU A 183 21.57 -9.19 -6.25
N ASP A 184 20.32 -8.84 -5.92
CA ASP A 184 20.01 -7.94 -4.80
C ASP A 184 20.64 -8.44 -3.47
N PRO A 185 21.20 -7.55 -2.64
CA PRO A 185 21.78 -7.94 -1.36
C PRO A 185 20.77 -8.62 -0.43
N ASP A 186 19.50 -8.23 -0.47
CA ASP A 186 18.44 -8.79 0.36
C ASP A 186 17.92 -10.12 -0.20
N VAL A 187 17.89 -11.14 0.66
CA VAL A 187 17.47 -12.49 0.27
C VAL A 187 15.98 -12.60 -0.04
N LYS A 188 15.12 -11.76 0.56
CA LYS A 188 13.69 -11.74 0.28
C LYS A 188 13.45 -11.26 -1.14
N ILE A 189 14.16 -10.22 -1.56
CA ILE A 189 14.13 -9.71 -2.95
C ILE A 189 14.53 -10.80 -3.93
N ARG A 190 15.67 -11.45 -3.71
CA ARG A 190 16.12 -12.54 -4.59
C ARG A 190 15.11 -13.70 -4.66
N LYS A 191 14.43 -14.01 -3.55
CA LYS A 191 13.35 -15.01 -3.50
C LYS A 191 12.11 -14.56 -4.27
N ALA A 192 11.73 -13.28 -4.19
CA ALA A 192 10.64 -12.71 -4.96
C ALA A 192 10.95 -12.75 -6.46
N ILE A 193 12.16 -12.34 -6.87
CA ILE A 193 12.61 -12.45 -8.26
C ILE A 193 12.56 -13.89 -8.75
N PHE A 194 13.07 -14.85 -7.98
CA PHE A 194 12.97 -16.26 -8.34
C PHE A 194 11.52 -16.72 -8.58
N HIS A 195 10.59 -16.27 -7.74
CA HIS A 195 9.17 -16.56 -7.94
C HIS A 195 8.66 -15.94 -9.26
N THR A 196 8.92 -14.66 -9.49
CA THR A 196 8.51 -13.95 -10.72
C THR A 196 9.08 -14.59 -11.99
N MET A 197 10.33 -15.07 -11.96
CA MET A 197 10.95 -15.78 -13.08
C MET A 197 10.25 -17.11 -13.41
N CYS A 198 9.57 -17.73 -12.43
CA CYS A 198 8.84 -18.98 -12.61
C CYS A 198 7.32 -18.77 -12.80
N ASP A 199 6.84 -17.51 -12.77
CA ASP A 199 5.43 -17.14 -12.80
C ASP A 199 5.09 -16.42 -14.11
N GLY A 200 4.82 -17.19 -15.17
CA GLY A 200 4.31 -16.66 -16.43
C GLY A 200 5.32 -15.86 -17.26
N SER A 201 6.59 -16.27 -17.24
CA SER A 201 7.64 -15.62 -18.06
C SER A 201 7.35 -15.70 -19.57
N PRO A 202 7.63 -14.62 -20.34
CA PRO A 202 7.44 -14.60 -21.78
C PRO A 202 8.35 -15.61 -22.46
N ARG A 203 7.80 -16.38 -23.41
CA ARG A 203 8.56 -17.39 -24.16
C ARG A 203 9.75 -16.81 -24.93
N ALA A 204 9.65 -15.55 -25.38
CA ALA A 204 10.74 -14.86 -26.06
C ALA A 204 11.98 -14.63 -25.17
N MET A 205 11.80 -14.60 -23.84
CA MET A 205 12.86 -14.34 -22.86
C MET A 205 13.27 -15.59 -22.07
N GLU A 206 12.79 -16.77 -22.50
CA GLU A 206 12.97 -18.02 -21.75
C GLU A 206 14.45 -18.34 -21.49
N GLU A 207 15.32 -18.10 -22.47
CA GLU A 207 16.77 -18.33 -22.33
C GLU A 207 17.40 -17.42 -21.27
N GLU A 208 17.03 -16.14 -21.24
CA GLU A 208 17.54 -15.18 -20.26
C GLU A 208 17.03 -15.50 -18.85
N VAL A 209 15.75 -15.86 -18.74
CA VAL A 209 15.13 -16.28 -17.47
C VAL A 209 15.81 -17.53 -16.93
N ILE A 210 16.08 -18.53 -17.77
CA ILE A 210 16.85 -19.72 -17.37
C ILE A 210 18.27 -19.32 -16.92
N GLY A 211 18.95 -18.44 -17.66
CA GLY A 211 20.25 -17.91 -17.26
C GLY A 211 20.23 -17.26 -15.86
N VAL A 212 19.16 -16.54 -15.52
CA VAL A 212 18.95 -15.99 -14.18
C VAL A 212 18.76 -17.09 -13.14
N ILE A 213 17.92 -18.09 -13.42
CA ILE A 213 17.69 -19.22 -12.52
C ILE A 213 18.98 -20.03 -12.29
N GLU A 214 19.83 -20.17 -13.30
CA GLU A 214 21.13 -20.82 -13.18
C GLU A 214 22.04 -20.11 -12.18
N ARG A 215 22.05 -18.77 -12.16
CA ARG A 215 22.79 -17.98 -11.15
C ARG A 215 22.33 -18.32 -9.73
N PHE A 216 21.02 -18.47 -9.50
CA PHE A 216 20.49 -18.85 -8.19
C PHE A 216 20.96 -20.22 -7.67
N ARG A 217 21.48 -21.13 -8.53
CA ARG A 217 22.06 -22.41 -8.06
C ARG A 217 23.23 -22.25 -7.10
N ASN A 218 23.90 -21.10 -7.18
CA ASN A 218 25.06 -20.72 -6.39
C ASN A 218 24.75 -19.54 -5.44
N ASP A 219 23.47 -19.22 -5.22
CA ASP A 219 23.06 -18.16 -4.27
C ASP A 219 23.65 -18.38 -2.87
N LYS A 220 23.81 -17.31 -2.09
CA LYS A 220 24.28 -17.41 -0.69
C LYS A 220 23.27 -18.13 0.21
N ASP A 221 21.97 -17.99 -0.07
CA ASP A 221 20.88 -18.62 0.67
C ASP A 221 20.66 -20.08 0.22
N GLU A 222 20.70 -21.02 1.16
CA GLU A 222 20.58 -22.45 0.85
C GLU A 222 19.20 -22.83 0.30
N VAL A 223 18.14 -22.22 0.83
CA VAL A 223 16.77 -22.54 0.43
C VAL A 223 16.56 -22.15 -1.02
N LEU A 224 17.02 -20.95 -1.40
CA LEU A 224 16.95 -20.46 -2.77
C LEU A 224 17.79 -21.32 -3.73
N ARG A 225 19.04 -21.68 -3.36
CA ARG A 225 19.84 -22.64 -4.15
C ARG A 225 19.11 -23.95 -4.40
N ARG A 226 18.46 -24.50 -3.36
CA ARG A 226 17.74 -25.77 -3.45
C ARG A 226 16.54 -25.66 -4.37
N LYS A 227 15.77 -24.56 -4.28
CA LYS A 227 14.64 -24.29 -5.17
C LYS A 227 15.08 -24.15 -6.63
N ALA A 228 16.12 -23.37 -6.90
CA ALA A 228 16.66 -23.19 -8.25
C ALA A 228 17.11 -24.51 -8.89
N ARG A 229 17.81 -25.38 -8.14
CA ARG A 229 18.22 -26.70 -8.65
C ARG A 229 17.02 -27.58 -9.01
N ARG A 230 15.97 -27.58 -8.19
CA ARG A 230 14.75 -28.34 -8.47
C ARG A 230 14.04 -27.81 -9.72
N MET A 231 13.94 -26.49 -9.84
CA MET A 231 13.33 -25.84 -11.01
C MET A 231 14.06 -26.20 -12.31
N LEU A 232 15.39 -26.10 -12.31
CA LEU A 232 16.17 -26.44 -13.51
C LEU A 232 16.10 -27.93 -13.86
N GLU A 233 16.02 -28.80 -12.87
CA GLU A 233 15.80 -30.23 -13.11
C GLU A 233 14.41 -30.49 -13.72
N HIS A 234 13.37 -29.79 -13.23
CA HIS A 234 12.05 -29.84 -13.84
C HIS A 234 12.08 -29.36 -15.29
N TYR A 235 12.70 -28.20 -15.52
CA TYR A 235 12.83 -27.61 -16.85
C TYR A 235 13.53 -28.55 -17.84
N ARG A 236 14.63 -29.21 -17.44
CA ARG A 236 15.34 -30.17 -18.30
C ARG A 236 14.50 -31.38 -18.71
N ARG A 237 13.53 -31.78 -17.88
CA ARG A 237 12.67 -32.94 -18.13
C ARG A 237 11.43 -32.57 -18.94
N GLY A 238 10.83 -31.42 -18.66
CA GLY A 238 9.53 -31.03 -19.20
C GLY A 238 9.54 -29.85 -20.18
N GLY A 239 10.65 -29.11 -20.29
CA GLY A 239 10.79 -27.93 -21.13
C GLY A 239 9.92 -26.73 -20.72
N ASN A 240 9.25 -26.79 -19.56
CA ASN A 240 8.41 -25.71 -19.06
C ASN A 240 8.98 -25.11 -17.78
N ILE A 241 9.09 -23.79 -17.80
CA ILE A 241 9.61 -22.95 -16.72
C ILE A 241 8.50 -22.36 -15.84
N ASN A 242 7.29 -22.20 -16.40
CA ASN A 242 6.13 -21.63 -15.74
C ASN A 242 5.41 -22.73 -14.95
N ILE A 243 5.73 -22.87 -13.67
CA ILE A 243 5.25 -23.97 -12.81
C ILE A 243 4.68 -23.50 -11.48
N LEU A 244 4.69 -22.20 -11.23
CA LEU A 244 4.09 -21.60 -10.04
C LEU A 244 2.65 -21.17 -10.32
#